data_AF-A0A7K1SGJ1-F1
#
_entry.id   AF-A0A7K1SGJ1-F1
#
_cell.length_a   1.000
_cell.length_b   1.000
_cell.length_c   1.000
_cell.angle_alpha   90.00
_cell.angle_beta   90.00
_cell.angle_gamma   90.00
#
_symmetry.space_group_name_H-M   'P 1'
#
loop_
_entity.id
_entity.type
_entity.pdbx_description
1 polymer ?
#
loop_
_entity_poly.entity_id
_entity_poly.type
_entity_poly.pdbx_seq_one_letter_code
_entity_poly.pdbx_strand_id
1 'polypeptide(L)'
;MKNLMVILGLLVGTELYQNSLAQVNVNINIGSQPIWGPTGYDYVNYYYLPDLDIYYNVPQQQWVYFEGGRWITAPVLPPRYSSYDLYRLHKVVINDNQPYLRNAVYRKQYASFKGRYDQQPIRDSRDTKYYVIKNHPMHNQVANRGARPGGNPGPQPGRNNDQQRGHANGRPERAGREQGEHHGPR
;
A
#
# COMPACT_ATOMS: atom_id res chain seq x y z
N MET A 1 -35.62 10.67 -80.02
CA MET A 1 -34.53 11.64 -79.75
C MET A 1 -34.94 12.48 -78.54
N LYS A 2 -34.13 12.88 -77.57
CA LYS A 2 -32.81 12.51 -77.02
C LYS A 2 -32.79 13.30 -75.68
N ASN A 3 -32.61 12.60 -74.57
CA ASN A 3 -32.05 13.00 -73.26
C ASN A 3 -32.37 14.39 -72.66
N LEU A 4 -33.06 14.40 -71.51
CA LEU A 4 -32.97 15.43 -70.45
C LEU A 4 -33.54 14.80 -69.14
N MET A 5 -32.84 13.88 -68.47
CA MET A 5 -31.81 14.08 -67.43
C MET A 5 -32.27 14.89 -66.19
N VAL A 6 -32.70 14.13 -65.15
CA VAL A 6 -32.24 14.17 -63.75
C VAL A 6 -32.27 15.53 -63.04
N ILE A 7 -33.35 15.87 -62.32
CA ILE A 7 -33.30 16.68 -61.08
C ILE A 7 -34.54 16.40 -60.20
N LEU A 8 -34.61 15.24 -59.52
CA LEU A 8 -35.42 15.14 -58.29
C LEU A 8 -34.96 13.99 -57.39
N GLY A 9 -33.65 13.80 -57.31
CA GLY A 9 -33.04 12.73 -56.52
C GLY A 9 -31.77 13.22 -55.87
N LEU A 10 -31.82 14.31 -55.12
CA LEU A 10 -30.65 14.77 -54.36
C LEU A 10 -31.07 15.77 -53.26
N LEU A 11 -32.03 15.38 -52.41
CA LEU A 11 -32.01 15.87 -51.03
C LEU A 11 -31.00 15.01 -50.28
N VAL A 12 -29.72 15.19 -50.60
CA VAL A 12 -28.61 14.55 -49.91
C VAL A 12 -28.58 15.16 -48.52
N GLY A 13 -28.97 14.36 -47.53
CA GLY A 13 -28.78 14.65 -46.13
C GLY A 13 -27.30 14.92 -45.89
N THR A 14 -26.96 16.19 -45.66
CA THR A 14 -25.70 16.54 -45.02
C THR A 14 -25.92 16.32 -43.53
N GLU A 15 -25.77 15.08 -43.09
CA GLU A 15 -25.53 14.81 -41.68
C GLU A 15 -24.22 15.48 -41.30
N LEU A 16 -24.31 16.53 -40.49
CA LEU A 16 -23.16 17.20 -39.92
C LEU A 16 -22.46 16.19 -39.01
N TYR A 17 -21.31 15.67 -39.45
CA TYR A 17 -20.43 14.85 -38.64
C TYR A 17 -19.91 15.67 -37.46
N GLN A 18 -20.66 15.68 -36.37
CA GLN A 18 -20.18 16.15 -35.07
C GLN A 18 -19.20 15.10 -34.56
N ASN A 19 -17.91 15.33 -34.79
CA ASN A 19 -16.85 14.55 -34.15
C ASN A 19 -16.97 14.75 -32.64
N SER A 20 -17.60 13.82 -31.92
CA SER A 20 -17.61 13.87 -30.47
C SER A 20 -16.20 13.52 -29.98
N LEU A 21 -15.47 14.51 -29.48
CA LEU A 21 -14.28 14.27 -28.69
C LEU A 21 -14.74 13.66 -27.35
N ALA A 22 -14.70 12.34 -27.23
CA ALA A 22 -15.01 11.67 -25.98
C ALA A 22 -14.01 12.11 -24.91
N GLN A 23 -14.48 12.84 -23.90
CA GLN A 23 -13.66 13.15 -22.73
C GLN A 23 -13.49 11.86 -21.93
N VAL A 24 -12.29 11.27 -21.98
CA VAL A 24 -11.94 10.11 -21.16
C VAL A 24 -11.68 10.61 -19.74
N ASN A 25 -12.61 10.34 -18.81
CA ASN A 25 -12.43 10.61 -17.39
C ASN A 25 -11.71 9.42 -16.75
N VAL A 26 -10.46 9.62 -16.32
CA VAL A 26 -9.70 8.62 -15.56
C VAL A 26 -9.81 8.95 -14.08
N ASN A 27 -10.45 8.06 -13.32
CA ASN A 27 -10.56 8.18 -11.86
C ASN A 27 -9.41 7.45 -11.18
N ILE A 28 -8.69 8.12 -10.28
CA ILE A 28 -7.49 7.60 -9.59
C ILE A 28 -7.65 7.90 -8.09
N ASN A 29 -7.38 6.93 -7.22
CA ASN A 29 -7.45 7.12 -5.76
C ASN A 29 -6.29 6.51 -4.98
N ILE A 30 -5.11 6.39 -5.60
CA ILE A 30 -3.90 5.79 -5.00
C ILE A 30 -3.61 6.35 -3.60
N GLY A 31 -3.74 7.68 -3.40
CA GLY A 31 -3.47 8.33 -2.10
C GLY A 31 -4.41 7.93 -0.97
N SER A 32 -5.59 7.40 -1.28
CA SER A 32 -6.58 6.91 -0.30
C SER A 32 -6.39 5.43 0.02
N GLN A 33 -5.61 4.70 -0.77
CA GLN A 33 -5.39 3.28 -0.53
C GLN A 33 -4.50 3.08 0.70
N PRO A 34 -4.90 2.23 1.66
CA PRO A 34 -4.07 1.91 2.82
C PRO A 34 -2.81 1.17 2.40
N ILE A 35 -1.72 1.38 3.13
CA ILE A 35 -0.42 0.75 2.85
C ILE A 35 -0.43 -0.79 3.01
N TRP A 36 -1.44 -1.36 3.68
CA TRP A 36 -1.65 -2.82 3.73
C TRP A 36 -2.40 -3.36 2.50
N GLY A 37 -2.97 -2.50 1.66
CA GLY A 37 -3.64 -2.87 0.41
C GLY A 37 -2.66 -3.49 -0.60
N PRO A 38 -3.14 -4.27 -1.58
CA PRO A 38 -2.30 -4.88 -2.62
C PRO A 38 -1.81 -3.83 -3.62
N THR A 39 -0.63 -4.05 -4.19
CA THR A 39 -0.17 -3.29 -5.35
C THR A 39 -0.94 -3.66 -6.63
N GLY A 40 -0.78 -2.87 -7.69
CA GLY A 40 -1.34 -3.16 -9.03
C GLY A 40 -2.63 -2.41 -9.39
N TYR A 41 -3.17 -1.56 -8.50
CA TYR A 41 -4.43 -0.85 -8.73
C TYR A 41 -4.28 0.66 -8.59
N ASP A 42 -4.72 1.40 -9.59
CA ASP A 42 -4.75 2.87 -9.57
C ASP A 42 -6.07 3.40 -8.99
N TYR A 43 -7.11 2.56 -8.98
CA TYR A 43 -8.43 2.86 -8.43
C TYR A 43 -9.03 1.65 -7.72
N VAL A 44 -9.58 1.87 -6.52
CA VAL A 44 -10.26 0.85 -5.72
C VAL A 44 -11.45 1.46 -4.99
N ASN A 45 -12.65 0.88 -5.13
CA ASN A 45 -13.79 1.19 -4.25
C ASN A 45 -13.72 0.39 -2.95
N TYR A 46 -13.65 -0.93 -3.06
CA TYR A 46 -13.63 -1.83 -1.92
C TYR A 46 -12.51 -2.85 -2.01
N TYR A 47 -11.89 -3.14 -0.87
CA TYR A 47 -11.23 -4.43 -0.65
C TYR A 47 -12.21 -5.38 0.02
N TYR A 48 -12.51 -6.51 -0.60
CA TYR A 48 -13.11 -7.65 0.07
C TYR A 48 -12.01 -8.55 0.63
N LEU A 49 -12.15 -8.98 1.88
CA LEU A 49 -11.21 -9.86 2.56
C LEU A 49 -11.87 -11.23 2.79
N PRO A 50 -11.60 -12.24 1.94
CA PRO A 50 -12.27 -13.54 2.00
C PRO A 50 -12.10 -14.25 3.35
N ASP A 51 -10.91 -14.18 3.97
CA ASP A 51 -10.61 -14.81 5.27
C ASP A 51 -11.52 -14.29 6.40
N LEU A 52 -11.94 -13.04 6.31
CA LEU A 52 -12.70 -12.34 7.33
C LEU A 52 -14.19 -12.22 6.95
N ASP A 53 -14.49 -12.37 5.66
CA ASP A 53 -15.78 -12.07 5.04
C ASP A 53 -16.28 -10.63 5.32
N ILE A 54 -15.36 -9.68 5.23
CA ILE A 54 -15.63 -8.25 5.43
C ILE A 54 -15.11 -7.42 4.26
N TYR A 55 -15.50 -6.15 4.25
CA TYR A 55 -15.09 -5.19 3.23
C TYR A 55 -14.40 -4.00 3.89
N TYR A 56 -13.52 -3.34 3.14
CA TYR A 56 -12.98 -2.03 3.45
C TYR A 56 -13.27 -1.08 2.29
N ASN A 57 -14.07 -0.06 2.55
CA ASN A 57 -14.32 1.04 1.63
C ASN A 57 -13.10 1.96 1.60
N VAL A 58 -12.40 1.99 0.47
CA VAL A 58 -11.15 2.74 0.31
C VAL A 58 -11.40 4.26 0.28
N PRO A 59 -12.33 4.79 -0.54
CA PRO A 59 -12.59 6.24 -0.54
C PRO A 59 -13.03 6.79 0.83
N GLN A 60 -13.90 6.06 1.54
CA GLN A 60 -14.45 6.51 2.83
C GLN A 60 -13.62 6.07 4.04
N GLN A 61 -12.60 5.24 3.85
CA GLN A 61 -11.73 4.67 4.90
C GLN A 61 -12.52 3.96 6.00
N GLN A 62 -13.54 3.18 5.62
CA GLN A 62 -14.45 2.52 6.55
C GLN A 62 -14.50 1.01 6.33
N TRP A 63 -14.54 0.26 7.43
CA TRP A 63 -14.83 -1.17 7.44
C TRP A 63 -16.32 -1.40 7.30
N VAL A 64 -16.70 -2.45 6.56
CA VAL A 64 -18.08 -2.93 6.45
C VAL A 64 -18.12 -4.42 6.76
N TYR A 65 -18.88 -4.80 7.78
CA TYR A 65 -18.95 -6.19 8.26
C TYR A 65 -20.37 -6.55 8.70
N PHE A 66 -20.68 -7.84 8.70
CA PHE A 66 -22.00 -8.33 9.11
C PHE A 66 -22.02 -8.69 10.60
N GLU A 67 -22.97 -8.13 11.35
CA GLU A 67 -23.14 -8.39 12.77
C GLU A 67 -24.59 -8.10 13.19
N GLY A 68 -25.17 -8.95 14.05
CA GLY A 68 -26.53 -8.75 14.53
C GLY A 68 -27.59 -8.72 13.42
N GLY A 69 -27.39 -9.48 12.34
CA GLY A 69 -28.33 -9.56 11.22
C GLY A 69 -28.29 -8.38 10.25
N ARG A 70 -27.33 -7.46 10.38
CA ARG A 70 -27.19 -6.29 9.51
C ARG A 70 -25.74 -6.01 9.14
N TRP A 71 -25.55 -5.23 8.07
CA TRP A 71 -24.27 -4.65 7.71
C TRP A 71 -23.99 -3.42 8.57
N ILE A 72 -22.82 -3.39 9.19
CA ILE A 72 -22.34 -2.29 10.01
C ILE A 72 -21.15 -1.65 9.32
N THR A 73 -21.11 -0.31 9.31
CA THR A 73 -19.99 0.47 8.81
C THR A 73 -19.28 1.16 9.98
N ALA A 74 -17.96 1.02 10.08
CA ALA A 74 -17.18 1.59 11.19
C ALA A 74 -15.78 2.07 10.72
N PRO A 75 -15.20 3.11 11.34
CA PRO A 75 -13.86 3.58 10.99
C PRO A 75 -12.73 2.66 11.48
N VAL A 76 -13.02 1.76 12.43
CA VAL A 76 -12.03 0.87 13.06
C VAL A 76 -12.39 -0.58 12.81
N LEU A 77 -11.38 -1.41 12.59
CA LEU A 77 -11.55 -2.85 12.42
C LEU A 77 -12.10 -3.45 13.72
N PRO A 78 -13.17 -4.27 13.68
CA PRO A 78 -13.70 -4.92 14.87
C PRO A 78 -12.63 -5.70 15.65
N PRO A 79 -12.57 -5.60 16.99
CA PRO A 79 -11.53 -6.24 17.80
C PRO A 79 -11.39 -7.74 17.59
N ARG A 80 -12.48 -8.44 17.27
CA ARG A 80 -12.47 -9.89 16.95
C ARG A 80 -11.58 -10.26 15.75
N TYR A 81 -11.21 -9.29 14.92
CA TYR A 81 -10.34 -9.47 13.77
C TYR A 81 -8.92 -8.90 13.98
N SER A 82 -8.62 -8.39 15.18
CA SER A 82 -7.35 -7.72 15.48
C SER A 82 -6.12 -8.64 15.42
N SER A 83 -6.30 -9.95 15.55
CA SER A 83 -5.23 -10.94 15.45
C SER A 83 -4.78 -11.21 14.01
N TYR A 84 -5.54 -10.77 13.01
CA TYR A 84 -5.21 -10.98 11.61
C TYR A 84 -4.24 -9.91 11.09
N ASP A 85 -3.22 -10.36 10.36
CA ASP A 85 -2.27 -9.48 9.70
C ASP A 85 -2.78 -9.03 8.33
N LEU A 86 -3.33 -7.82 8.25
CA LEU A 86 -3.86 -7.21 7.02
C LEU A 86 -2.80 -7.07 5.91
N TYR A 87 -1.51 -6.99 6.26
CA TYR A 87 -0.44 -6.89 5.27
C TYR A 87 -0.28 -8.19 4.49
N ARG A 88 -0.65 -9.32 5.08
CA ARG A 88 -0.47 -10.66 4.49
C ARG A 88 -1.74 -11.19 3.84
N LEU A 89 -2.90 -10.91 4.42
CA LEU A 89 -4.17 -11.44 3.90
C LEU A 89 -4.37 -11.06 2.43
N HIS A 90 -5.02 -11.96 1.68
CA HIS A 90 -5.45 -11.68 0.33
C HIS A 90 -6.63 -10.68 0.34
N LYS A 91 -6.51 -9.63 -0.47
CA LYS A 91 -7.56 -8.63 -0.72
C LYS A 91 -8.04 -8.78 -2.15
N VAL A 92 -9.35 -8.84 -2.35
CA VAL A 92 -9.96 -8.75 -3.67
C VAL A 92 -10.47 -7.34 -3.90
N VAL A 93 -10.06 -6.72 -5.00
CA VAL A 93 -10.57 -5.40 -5.41
C VAL A 93 -11.95 -5.56 -6.04
N ILE A 94 -12.93 -4.84 -5.50
CA ILE A 94 -14.30 -4.81 -6.02
C ILE A 94 -14.70 -3.36 -6.27
N ASN A 95 -15.05 -3.07 -7.54
CA ASN A 95 -15.43 -1.75 -8.01
C ASN A 95 -16.94 -1.64 -8.31
N ASP A 96 -17.75 -2.25 -7.44
CA ASP A 96 -19.21 -2.21 -7.50
C ASP A 96 -19.78 -1.26 -6.43
N ASN A 97 -21.02 -0.80 -6.64
CA ASN A 97 -21.76 -0.05 -5.63
C ASN A 97 -22.21 -1.00 -4.50
N GLN A 98 -21.84 -0.67 -3.26
CA GLN A 98 -22.23 -1.39 -2.04
C GLN A 98 -22.15 -2.93 -2.17
N PRO A 99 -20.95 -3.50 -2.45
CA PRO A 99 -20.79 -4.91 -2.81
C PRO A 99 -21.22 -5.88 -1.70
N TYR A 100 -21.20 -5.43 -0.45
CA TYR A 100 -21.67 -6.17 0.71
C TYR A 100 -23.16 -6.55 0.64
N LEU A 101 -23.99 -5.80 -0.11
CA LEU A 101 -25.38 -6.18 -0.36
C LEU A 101 -25.50 -7.45 -1.23
N ARG A 102 -24.45 -7.76 -2.00
CA ARG A 102 -24.32 -8.97 -2.83
C ARG A 102 -23.29 -9.94 -2.24
N ASN A 103 -23.06 -9.92 -0.93
CA ASN A 103 -22.00 -10.69 -0.28
C ASN A 103 -22.02 -12.19 -0.62
N ALA A 104 -23.20 -12.80 -0.75
CA ALA A 104 -23.32 -14.21 -1.11
C ALA A 104 -22.64 -14.54 -2.46
N VAL A 105 -22.69 -13.61 -3.42
CA VAL A 105 -22.03 -13.77 -4.74
C VAL A 105 -20.52 -13.71 -4.56
N TYR A 106 -20.01 -12.67 -3.91
CA TYR A 106 -18.56 -12.46 -3.74
C TYR A 106 -17.91 -13.51 -2.84
N ARG A 107 -18.59 -13.90 -1.76
CA ARG A 107 -18.15 -14.99 -0.89
C ARG A 107 -17.98 -16.29 -1.66
N LYS A 108 -18.92 -16.63 -2.55
CA LYS A 108 -18.83 -17.82 -3.39
C LYS A 108 -17.72 -17.68 -4.43
N GLN A 109 -17.69 -16.56 -5.14
CA GLN A 109 -16.75 -16.30 -6.24
C GLN A 109 -15.30 -16.32 -5.77
N TYR A 110 -15.03 -15.81 -4.57
CA TYR A 110 -13.68 -15.62 -4.06
C TYR A 110 -13.30 -16.56 -2.91
N ALA A 111 -14.09 -17.63 -2.69
CA ALA A 111 -13.84 -18.61 -1.64
C ALA A 111 -12.42 -19.24 -1.73
N SER A 112 -11.90 -19.42 -2.94
CA SER A 112 -10.60 -20.03 -3.21
C SER A 112 -9.39 -19.17 -2.79
N PHE A 113 -9.61 -17.90 -2.44
CA PHE A 113 -8.58 -16.97 -1.98
C PHE A 113 -8.38 -16.98 -0.46
N LYS A 114 -9.27 -17.65 0.30
CA LYS A 114 -9.08 -17.84 1.75
C LYS A 114 -7.76 -18.56 2.03
N GLY A 115 -7.01 -18.06 3.01
CA GLY A 115 -5.70 -18.59 3.41
C GLY A 115 -4.58 -18.30 2.41
N ARG A 116 -4.80 -17.45 1.39
CA ARG A 116 -3.73 -17.04 0.47
C ARG A 116 -2.98 -15.83 1.01
N TYR A 117 -1.67 -15.82 0.74
CA TYR A 117 -0.71 -14.80 1.17
C TYR A 117 0.23 -14.44 0.01
N ASP A 118 -0.34 -14.15 -1.14
CA ASP A 118 0.32 -14.06 -2.46
C ASP A 118 0.43 -12.63 -3.01
N GLN A 119 0.03 -11.62 -2.22
CA GLN A 119 0.01 -10.23 -2.64
C GLN A 119 1.12 -9.42 -1.96
N GLN A 120 1.81 -8.59 -2.74
CA GLN A 120 2.71 -7.58 -2.19
C GLN A 120 1.87 -6.41 -1.63
N PRO A 121 2.05 -6.03 -0.35
CA PRO A 121 1.40 -4.84 0.19
C PRO A 121 2.06 -3.57 -0.33
N ILE A 122 1.28 -2.51 -0.48
CA ILE A 122 1.73 -1.19 -0.93
C ILE A 122 2.91 -0.67 -0.09
N ARG A 123 2.91 -0.91 1.23
CA ARG A 123 4.01 -0.55 2.16
C ARG A 123 5.39 -0.96 1.62
N ASP A 124 5.47 -2.13 1.00
CA ASP A 124 6.73 -2.75 0.58
C ASP A 124 7.07 -2.40 -0.88
N SER A 125 6.19 -1.69 -1.58
CA SER A 125 6.40 -1.28 -2.96
C SER A 125 7.45 -0.17 -3.06
N ARG A 126 8.24 -0.22 -4.14
CA ARG A 126 9.18 0.85 -4.53
C ARG A 126 8.69 1.64 -5.75
N ASP A 127 7.46 1.37 -6.20
CA ASP A 127 6.84 2.18 -7.24
C ASP A 127 6.50 3.57 -6.68
N THR A 128 7.04 4.59 -7.33
CA THR A 128 6.91 5.99 -6.94
C THR A 128 5.46 6.47 -6.87
N LYS A 129 4.52 5.83 -7.60
CA LYS A 129 3.11 6.24 -7.56
C LYS A 129 2.50 6.09 -6.16
N TYR A 130 2.98 5.14 -5.37
CA TYR A 130 2.50 4.90 -4.01
C TYR A 130 3.09 5.87 -2.98
N TYR A 131 4.14 6.63 -3.33
CA TYR A 131 4.78 7.52 -2.38
C TYR A 131 3.89 8.73 -2.04
N VAL A 132 2.82 8.97 -2.80
CA VAL A 132 1.78 9.94 -2.45
C VAL A 132 1.04 9.59 -1.14
N ILE A 133 1.02 8.31 -0.76
CA ILE A 133 0.34 7.85 0.46
C ILE A 133 1.16 8.29 1.68
N LYS A 134 0.55 9.10 2.55
CA LYS A 134 1.20 9.74 3.71
C LYS A 134 1.97 8.77 4.62
N ASN A 135 1.43 7.57 4.83
CA ASN A 135 2.03 6.57 5.73
C ASN A 135 2.99 5.61 4.99
N HIS A 136 3.29 5.85 3.72
CA HIS A 136 4.24 5.05 2.96
C HIS A 136 5.68 5.33 3.43
N PRO A 137 6.55 4.32 3.62
CA PRO A 137 7.94 4.53 4.10
C PRO A 137 8.77 5.51 3.26
N MET A 138 8.44 5.63 1.97
CA MET A 138 9.13 6.49 1.00
C MET A 138 8.42 7.82 0.74
N HIS A 139 7.36 8.16 1.49
CA HIS A 139 6.57 9.38 1.27
C HIS A 139 7.43 10.66 1.23
N ASN A 140 8.40 10.76 2.15
CA ASN A 140 9.29 11.92 2.26
C ASN A 140 10.22 12.12 1.04
N GLN A 141 10.43 11.09 0.21
CA GLN A 141 11.24 11.23 -1.00
C GLN A 141 10.54 12.06 -2.07
N VAL A 142 9.20 12.01 -2.12
CA VAL A 142 8.41 12.89 -2.99
C VAL A 142 8.42 14.32 -2.45
N ALA A 143 8.30 14.49 -1.13
CA ALA A 143 8.37 15.81 -0.50
C ALA A 143 9.69 16.55 -0.82
N ASN A 144 10.81 15.80 -0.86
CA ASN A 144 12.13 16.37 -1.15
C ASN A 144 12.40 16.64 -2.64
N ARG A 145 11.64 16.06 -3.59
CA ARG A 145 11.80 16.37 -5.03
C ARG A 145 11.18 17.71 -5.44
N GLY A 146 10.29 18.28 -4.63
CA GLY A 146 9.76 19.64 -4.81
C GLY A 146 10.70 20.73 -4.28
N ALA A 147 11.70 20.37 -3.46
CA ALA A 147 12.72 21.28 -2.96
C ALA A 147 13.92 21.26 -3.93
N ARG A 148 14.04 22.30 -4.75
CA ARG A 148 15.29 22.58 -5.49
C ARG A 148 16.47 22.59 -4.50
N PRO A 149 17.55 21.81 -4.71
CA PRO A 149 18.75 21.96 -3.90
C PRO A 149 19.56 23.15 -4.43
N GLY A 150 19.22 24.34 -3.93
CA GLY A 150 20.01 25.56 -4.08
C GLY A 150 20.59 26.04 -2.75
N GLY A 151 20.75 25.13 -1.78
CA GLY A 151 21.24 25.42 -0.44
C GLY A 151 22.39 24.49 -0.10
N ASN A 152 23.56 25.09 0.13
CA ASN A 152 24.78 24.45 0.58
C ASN A 152 24.50 23.45 1.72
N PRO A 153 25.01 22.20 1.70
CA PRO A 153 24.91 21.33 2.87
C PRO A 153 25.74 21.96 4.00
N GLY A 154 25.07 22.54 4.98
CA GLY A 154 25.71 22.92 6.24
C GLY A 154 26.31 21.68 6.90
N PRO A 155 27.44 21.80 7.64
CA PRO A 155 28.16 20.65 8.17
C PRO A 155 27.25 19.81 9.09
N GLN A 156 27.12 18.52 8.80
CA GLN A 156 26.47 17.58 9.73
C GLN A 156 27.24 17.57 11.07
N PRO A 157 26.57 17.65 12.24
CA PRO A 157 27.20 17.33 13.50
C PRO A 157 27.48 15.82 13.53
N GLY A 158 28.75 15.46 13.71
CA GLY A 158 29.20 14.07 13.81
C GLY A 158 28.44 13.32 14.91
N ARG A 159 27.71 12.27 14.52
CA ARG A 159 27.24 11.24 15.44
C ARG A 159 28.36 10.23 15.62
N ASN A 160 29.13 10.38 16.70
CA ASN A 160 30.00 9.33 17.21
C ASN A 160 29.12 8.17 17.67
N ASN A 161 29.19 7.05 16.96
CA ASN A 161 28.69 5.76 17.43
C ASN A 161 29.90 4.85 17.70
N ASP A 162 30.45 4.96 18.90
CA ASP A 162 31.37 3.95 19.43
C ASP A 162 30.56 2.77 19.97
N GLN A 163 30.31 1.80 19.10
CA GLN A 163 30.05 0.42 19.49
C GLN A 163 30.66 -0.50 18.43
N GLN A 164 31.78 -1.16 18.73
CA GLN A 164 31.77 -2.51 19.33
C GLN A 164 33.09 -3.28 19.11
N ARG A 165 33.40 -4.11 20.12
CA ARG A 165 34.29 -5.31 20.14
C ARG A 165 35.78 -4.97 20.28
N GLY A 166 36.53 -5.46 21.28
CA GLY A 166 36.50 -6.79 21.90
C GLY A 166 37.79 -7.52 21.49
N HIS A 167 38.49 -8.08 22.48
CA HIS A 167 39.73 -8.90 22.42
C HIS A 167 41.06 -8.20 22.74
N ALA A 168 41.49 -8.33 24.00
CA ALA A 168 42.91 -8.44 24.34
C ALA A 168 43.07 -9.45 25.48
N ASN A 169 43.77 -10.54 25.18
CA ASN A 169 44.09 -11.65 26.06
C ASN A 169 44.98 -11.19 27.22
N GLY A 170 44.52 -11.38 28.45
CA GLY A 170 45.35 -11.26 29.65
C GLY A 170 46.26 -12.48 29.81
N ARG A 171 47.54 -12.34 29.46
CA ARG A 171 48.63 -13.17 30.01
C ARG A 171 49.38 -12.31 31.04
N PRO A 172 49.48 -12.70 32.32
CA PRO A 172 50.42 -12.06 33.22
C PRO A 172 51.81 -12.64 32.99
N GLU A 173 52.74 -11.75 32.66
CA GLU A 173 54.16 -12.04 32.50
C GLU A 173 54.82 -12.18 33.88
N ARG A 174 55.64 -13.22 34.02
CA ARG A 174 56.46 -13.53 35.20
C ARG A 174 57.76 -12.70 35.14
N ALA A 175 57.99 -11.88 36.15
CA ALA A 175 59.30 -11.53 36.73
C ALA A 175 58.99 -10.68 37.99
N GLY A 176 59.49 -10.89 39.20
CA GLY A 176 60.62 -11.64 39.73
C GLY A 176 61.30 -10.75 40.79
N ARG A 177 61.54 -11.30 42.00
CA ARG A 177 62.25 -10.74 43.19
C ARG A 177 61.40 -9.78 44.07
N GLU A 178 61.42 -9.83 45.41
CA GLU A 178 62.31 -10.47 46.38
C GLU A 178 61.71 -10.36 47.81
N GLN A 179 62.19 -11.24 48.73
CA GLN A 179 62.17 -11.13 50.21
C GLN A 179 60.80 -11.20 50.91
N GLY A 180 60.57 -11.97 51.98
CA GLY A 180 61.37 -12.89 52.79
C GLY A 180 60.52 -13.28 54.01
N GLU A 181 60.81 -14.46 54.59
CA GLU A 181 60.58 -14.81 56.02
C GLU A 181 59.11 -14.92 56.51
N HIS A 182 58.68 -15.78 57.43
CA HIS A 182 59.16 -16.98 58.11
C HIS A 182 57.94 -17.52 58.92
N HIS A 183 57.99 -18.81 59.31
CA HIS A 183 57.22 -19.45 60.40
C HIS A 183 55.72 -19.78 60.20
N GLY A 184 55.41 -21.07 60.03
CA GLY A 184 55.39 -22.07 61.13
C GLY A 184 54.11 -22.12 61.99
N PRO A 185 53.76 -23.29 62.57
CA PRO A 185 52.43 -23.87 62.41
C PRO A 185 51.63 -24.05 63.72
N ARG A 186 50.31 -24.20 63.60
CA ARG A 186 49.50 -25.34 64.09
C ARG A 186 48.03 -25.19 63.69
#